data_AF-A0A538RZL9-F1
#
_entry.id   AF-A0A538RZL9-F1
#
_cell.length_a   1.000
_cell.length_b   1.000
_cell.length_c   1.000
_cell.angle_alpha   90.00
_cell.angle_beta   90.00
_cell.angle_gamma   90.00
#
_symmetry.space_group_name_H-M   'P 1'
#
loop_
_entity.id
_entity.type
_entity.pdbx_description
1 polymer ?
#
loop_
_entity_poly.entity_id
_entity_poly.type
_entity_poly.pdbx_seq_one_letter_code
_entity_poly.pdbx_strand_id
1 'polypeptide(L)'
;MNVSAWAEAGWHAAPVLYTLARMGRHKTISDDDVLRIARAVFLTQGHTATTRQVAEAAGISEAILYQRFASKDELFFAAMHAGGPDIEKLLGPRDPPDDALGYLRTVVVRLGKYFADVIPLALRVMTHPSFHRATLPRMQPGGPAGLQEGLAKRLASL
;
A
#
# COMPACT_ATOMS: atom_id res chain seq x y z
N MET A 1 8.27 73.71 -5.53
CA MET A 1 9.21 73.49 -6.64
C MET A 1 10.62 73.84 -6.17
N ASN A 2 11.42 72.84 -5.80
CA ASN A 2 12.86 72.81 -6.04
C ASN A 2 13.35 71.36 -5.87
N VAL A 3 14.24 70.96 -6.77
CA VAL A 3 14.77 69.62 -7.02
C VAL A 3 16.19 69.60 -6.49
N SER A 4 16.44 69.00 -5.31
CA SER A 4 17.80 68.70 -4.84
C SER A 4 17.79 67.97 -3.50
N ALA A 5 17.75 66.63 -3.52
CA ALA A 5 18.25 65.77 -2.45
C ALA A 5 18.38 64.32 -2.98
N TRP A 6 19.31 64.11 -3.90
CA TRP A 6 19.84 62.78 -4.21
C TRP A 6 21.02 62.53 -3.28
N ALA A 7 20.83 61.71 -2.26
CA ALA A 7 21.84 60.86 -1.62
C ALA A 7 21.22 60.26 -0.36
N GLU A 8 20.59 59.10 -0.46
CA GLU A 8 20.72 58.06 0.55
C GLU A 8 20.15 56.73 0.01
N ALA A 9 20.89 55.69 0.34
CA ALA A 9 20.87 54.41 -0.33
C ALA A 9 19.58 53.61 -0.06
N GLY A 10 19.01 53.07 -1.13
CA GLY A 10 17.90 52.12 -1.05
C GLY A 10 17.78 51.39 -2.38
N TRP A 11 18.66 50.42 -2.60
CA TRP A 11 18.58 49.54 -3.76
C TRP A 11 17.25 48.77 -3.69
N HIS A 12 16.25 49.23 -4.43
CA HIS A 12 14.99 48.51 -4.66
C HIS A 12 15.22 47.37 -5.65
N ALA A 13 15.80 46.26 -5.17
CA ALA A 13 15.84 44.99 -5.88
C ALA A 13 14.90 43.99 -5.20
N ALA A 14 13.60 44.09 -5.47
CA ALA A 14 12.65 43.03 -5.16
C ALA A 14 11.55 43.00 -6.23
N PRO A 15 11.64 42.07 -7.19
CA PRO A 15 10.53 41.14 -7.34
C PRO A 15 10.99 39.75 -7.87
N VAL A 16 11.71 38.95 -7.07
CA VAL A 16 12.00 37.55 -7.46
C VAL A 16 11.81 36.54 -6.33
N LEU A 17 11.80 36.97 -5.06
CA LEU A 17 11.73 36.03 -3.93
C LEU A 17 10.31 35.55 -3.58
N TYR A 18 9.25 36.05 -4.24
CA TYR A 18 7.89 35.57 -3.95
C TYR A 18 7.54 34.26 -4.68
N THR A 19 8.23 33.91 -5.76
CA THR A 19 7.85 32.77 -6.60
C THR A 19 8.39 31.43 -6.08
N LEU A 20 9.40 31.41 -5.20
CA LEU A 20 10.05 30.18 -4.75
C LEU A 20 9.45 29.55 -3.47
N ALA A 21 8.54 30.24 -2.78
CA ALA A 21 7.89 29.70 -1.57
C ALA A 21 6.65 28.82 -1.85
N ARG A 22 6.31 28.58 -3.13
CA ARG A 22 5.22 27.69 -3.56
C ARG A 22 5.66 26.33 -4.10
N MET A 23 6.95 25.97 -4.04
CA MET A 23 7.37 24.57 -4.12
C MET A 23 7.05 23.88 -2.80
N GLY A 24 5.74 23.78 -2.53
CA GLY A 24 5.19 23.08 -1.40
C GLY A 24 5.68 21.65 -1.46
N ARG A 25 6.58 21.31 -0.52
CA ARG A 25 6.91 19.97 -0.03
C ARG A 25 6.35 18.88 -0.95
N HIS A 26 7.05 18.59 -2.04
CA HIS A 26 6.66 17.52 -2.97
C HIS A 26 6.52 16.27 -2.12
N LYS A 27 5.29 15.79 -1.91
CA LYS A 27 5.06 14.64 -1.06
C LYS A 27 5.60 13.44 -1.83
N THR A 28 6.84 13.06 -1.53
CA THR A 28 7.47 11.87 -2.12
C THR A 28 6.53 10.70 -1.88
N ILE A 29 6.06 10.07 -2.95
CA ILE A 29 5.19 8.89 -2.85
C ILE A 29 5.95 7.77 -2.14
N SER A 30 5.31 7.11 -1.17
CA SER A 30 5.90 5.98 -0.45
C SER A 30 5.90 4.72 -1.33
N ASP A 31 6.71 3.73 -0.98
CA ASP A 31 6.71 2.45 -1.69
C ASP A 31 5.37 1.73 -1.54
N ASP A 32 4.74 1.80 -0.36
CA ASP A 32 3.40 1.25 -0.15
C ASP A 32 2.35 1.87 -1.07
N ASP A 33 2.41 3.18 -1.30
CA ASP A 33 1.52 3.86 -2.24
C ASP A 33 1.81 3.44 -3.69
N VAL A 34 3.08 3.31 -4.07
CA VAL A 34 3.48 2.78 -5.40
C VAL A 34 2.96 1.36 -5.58
N LEU A 35 3.14 0.47 -4.60
CA LEU A 35 2.68 -0.93 -4.65
C LEU A 35 1.16 -1.04 -4.72
N ARG A 36 0.43 -0.18 -3.99
CA ARG A 36 -1.03 -0.11 -4.06
C ARG A 36 -1.51 0.30 -5.45
N ILE A 37 -0.87 1.29 -6.07
CA ILE A 37 -1.18 1.75 -7.43
C ILE A 37 -0.81 0.67 -8.46
N ALA A 38 0.38 0.08 -8.34
CA ALA A 38 0.84 -1.01 -9.19
C ALA A 38 -0.13 -2.19 -9.15
N ARG A 39 -0.62 -2.56 -7.95
CA ARG A 39 -1.65 -3.61 -7.78
C ARG A 39 -2.89 -3.32 -8.61
N ALA A 40 -3.41 -2.10 -8.55
CA ALA A 40 -4.60 -1.73 -9.32
C ALA A 40 -4.38 -1.86 -10.83
N VAL A 41 -3.21 -1.41 -11.33
CA VAL A 41 -2.84 -1.53 -12.74
C VAL A 41 -2.72 -3.01 -13.16
N PHE A 42 -2.00 -3.82 -12.38
CA PHE A 42 -1.80 -5.24 -12.68
C PHE A 42 -3.08 -6.07 -12.56
N LEU A 43 -4.01 -5.74 -11.65
CA LEU A 43 -5.29 -6.43 -11.57
C LEU A 43 -6.16 -6.13 -12.79
N THR A 44 -6.07 -4.92 -13.34
CA THR A 44 -6.88 -4.49 -14.48
C THR A 44 -6.34 -5.04 -15.80
N GLN A 45 -5.02 -4.96 -16.02
CA GLN A 45 -4.41 -5.24 -17.32
C GLN A 45 -3.63 -6.56 -17.34
N GLY A 46 -3.21 -7.04 -16.17
CA GLY A 46 -2.50 -8.29 -16.08
C GLY A 46 -1.03 -8.22 -16.47
N HIS A 47 -0.52 -9.32 -17.03
CA HIS A 47 0.88 -9.43 -17.44
C HIS A 47 1.25 -8.48 -18.60
N THR A 48 0.26 -7.91 -19.29
CA THR A 48 0.49 -6.92 -20.36
C THR A 48 0.75 -5.51 -19.83
N ALA A 49 0.44 -5.24 -18.55
CA ALA A 49 0.77 -3.96 -17.93
C ALA A 49 2.27 -3.65 -18.02
N THR A 50 2.62 -2.42 -18.33
CA THR A 50 4.00 -1.95 -18.42
C THR A 50 4.41 -1.18 -17.18
N THR A 51 5.71 -1.20 -16.86
CA THR A 51 6.32 -0.36 -15.81
C THR A 51 6.06 1.12 -16.05
N ARG A 52 6.07 1.56 -17.31
CA ARG A 52 5.69 2.91 -17.72
C ARG A 52 4.27 3.29 -17.29
N GLN A 53 3.27 2.44 -17.51
CA GLN A 53 1.90 2.71 -17.09
C GLN A 53 1.77 2.80 -15.56
N VAL A 54 2.53 1.99 -14.82
CA VAL A 54 2.58 2.06 -13.36
C VAL A 54 3.22 3.37 -12.90
N ALA A 55 4.36 3.75 -13.51
CA ALA A 55 5.07 4.99 -13.18
C ALA A 55 4.19 6.23 -13.44
N GLU A 56 3.49 6.25 -14.59
CA GLU A 56 2.52 7.29 -14.94
C GLU A 56 1.37 7.37 -13.93
N ALA A 57 0.76 6.24 -13.57
CA ALA A 57 -0.30 6.19 -12.56
C ALA A 57 0.18 6.63 -11.16
N ALA A 58 1.45 6.40 -10.84
CA ALA A 58 2.08 6.80 -9.58
C ALA A 58 2.64 8.24 -9.59
N GLY A 59 2.61 8.94 -10.73
CA GLY A 59 3.14 10.29 -10.87
C GLY A 59 4.67 10.39 -10.71
N ILE A 60 5.39 9.31 -11.02
CA ILE A 60 6.86 9.24 -10.96
C ILE A 60 7.44 8.89 -12.33
N SER A 61 8.74 9.13 -12.52
CA SER A 61 9.43 8.66 -13.71
C SER A 61 9.65 7.15 -13.64
N GLU A 62 9.69 6.49 -14.80
CA GLU A 62 10.00 5.06 -14.89
C GLU A 62 11.41 4.75 -14.33
N ALA A 63 12.36 5.69 -14.44
CA ALA A 63 13.67 5.57 -13.81
C ALA A 63 13.61 5.50 -12.27
N ILE A 64 12.76 6.32 -11.63
CA ILE A 64 12.54 6.26 -10.17
C ILE A 64 11.88 4.93 -9.77
N LEU A 65 10.96 4.43 -10.60
CA LEU A 65 10.33 3.13 -10.36
C LEU A 65 11.37 2.00 -10.39
N TYR A 66 12.28 1.98 -11.38
CA TYR A 66 13.37 1.00 -11.46
C TYR A 66 14.41 1.12 -10.35
N GLN A 67 14.63 2.33 -9.81
CA GLN A 67 15.49 2.51 -8.64
C GLN A 67 14.90 1.86 -7.37
N ARG A 68 13.57 1.76 -7.28
CA ARG A 68 12.87 1.18 -6.14
C ARG A 68 12.61 -0.32 -6.31
N PHE A 69 12.34 -0.77 -7.54
CA PHE A 69 12.03 -2.14 -7.89
C PHE A 69 12.81 -2.52 -9.14
N ALA A 70 13.79 -3.42 -9.00
CA ALA A 70 14.79 -3.66 -10.05
C ALA A 70 14.20 -4.33 -11.30
N SER A 71 13.02 -4.93 -11.21
CA SER A 71 12.31 -5.53 -12.34
C SER A 71 10.80 -5.39 -12.25
N LYS A 72 10.12 -5.57 -13.40
CA LYS A 72 8.65 -5.66 -13.46
C LYS A 72 8.13 -6.83 -12.62
N ASP A 73 8.83 -7.96 -12.61
CA ASP A 73 8.43 -9.15 -11.86
C ASP A 73 8.53 -8.90 -10.36
N GLU A 74 9.62 -8.28 -9.89
CA GLU A 74 9.78 -7.87 -8.50
C GLU A 74 8.67 -6.89 -8.08
N LEU A 75 8.42 -5.86 -8.89
CA LEU A 75 7.32 -4.92 -8.66
C LEU A 75 5.97 -5.62 -8.61
N PHE A 76 5.72 -6.57 -9.52
CA PHE A 76 4.48 -7.33 -9.58
C PHE A 76 4.28 -8.19 -8.33
N PHE A 77 5.28 -8.96 -7.91
CA PHE A 77 5.17 -9.81 -6.73
C PHE A 77 5.07 -9.01 -5.44
N ALA A 78 5.82 -7.91 -5.32
CA ALA A 78 5.67 -6.98 -4.21
C ALA A 78 4.26 -6.37 -4.17
N ALA A 79 3.73 -5.96 -5.32
CA ALA A 79 2.40 -5.36 -5.41
C ALA A 79 1.28 -6.36 -5.08
N MET A 80 1.45 -7.65 -5.42
CA MET A 80 0.47 -8.71 -5.14
C MET A 80 0.60 -9.32 -3.74
N HIS A 81 1.60 -8.92 -2.96
CA HIS A 81 1.77 -9.44 -1.60
C HIS A 81 0.64 -8.96 -0.69
N ALA A 82 -0.26 -9.86 -0.30
CA ALA A 82 -1.42 -9.51 0.54
C ALA A 82 -1.09 -9.40 2.04
N GLY A 83 0.14 -9.72 2.45
CA GLY A 83 0.46 -10.00 3.86
C GLY A 83 -0.25 -11.26 4.36
N GLY A 84 0.20 -11.77 5.52
CA GLY A 84 -0.56 -12.80 6.23
C GLY A 84 -1.91 -12.26 6.74
N PRO A 85 -2.87 -13.12 7.10
CA PRO A 85 -4.09 -12.67 7.73
C PRO A 85 -3.76 -11.95 9.05
N ASP A 86 -4.36 -10.78 9.27
CA ASP A 86 -4.35 -10.10 10.56
C ASP A 86 -5.29 -10.85 11.52
N ILE A 87 -4.72 -11.74 12.33
CA ILE A 87 -5.47 -12.63 13.22
C ILE A 87 -6.29 -11.84 14.25
N GLU A 88 -5.75 -10.76 14.82
CA GLU A 88 -6.49 -9.96 15.79
C GLU A 88 -7.68 -9.26 15.14
N LYS A 89 -7.52 -8.74 13.91
CA LYS A 89 -8.63 -8.17 13.15
C LYS A 89 -9.70 -9.20 12.80
N LEU A 90 -9.30 -10.43 12.49
CA LEU A 90 -10.24 -11.53 12.21
C LEU A 90 -11.06 -11.89 13.47
N LEU A 91 -10.39 -12.06 14.61
CA LEU A 91 -11.02 -12.37 15.90
C LEU A 91 -11.89 -11.21 16.39
N GLY A 92 -11.43 -9.96 16.20
CA GLY A 92 -12.13 -8.76 16.66
C GLY A 92 -11.94 -8.52 18.16
N PRO A 93 -12.95 -7.96 18.86
CA PRO A 93 -12.81 -7.53 20.26
C PRO A 93 -12.27 -8.61 21.19
N ARG A 94 -11.52 -8.18 22.22
CA ARG A 94 -11.01 -9.09 23.27
C ARG A 94 -12.08 -9.62 24.20
N ASP A 95 -13.11 -8.82 24.38
CA ASP A 95 -14.30 -9.11 25.17
C ASP A 95 -15.46 -9.32 24.18
N PRO A 96 -15.67 -10.56 23.70
CA PRO A 96 -16.73 -10.87 22.76
C PRO A 96 -18.11 -10.78 23.44
N PRO A 97 -19.20 -10.53 22.68
CA PRO A 97 -20.55 -10.50 23.25
C PRO A 97 -20.96 -11.87 23.81
N ASP A 98 -21.75 -11.92 24.88
CA ASP A 98 -22.31 -13.13 25.55
C ASP A 98 -23.09 -14.12 24.64
N ASP A 99 -23.13 -13.85 23.33
CA ASP A 99 -23.63 -14.74 22.29
C ASP A 99 -22.46 -15.33 21.47
N ALA A 100 -22.06 -16.55 21.83
CA ALA A 100 -21.01 -17.29 21.13
C ALA A 100 -21.32 -17.54 19.65
N LEU A 101 -22.58 -17.82 19.29
CA LEU A 101 -22.97 -18.05 17.91
C LEU A 101 -22.92 -16.75 17.09
N GLY A 102 -23.40 -15.65 17.67
CA GLY A 102 -23.28 -14.31 17.09
C GLY A 102 -21.83 -13.92 16.86
N TYR A 103 -20.97 -14.12 17.86
CA TYR A 103 -19.53 -13.90 17.75
C TYR A 103 -18.91 -14.72 16.62
N LEU A 104 -19.11 -16.05 16.60
CA LEU A 104 -18.58 -16.94 15.55
C LEU A 104 -19.04 -16.51 14.15
N ARG A 105 -20.31 -16.11 14.00
CA ARG A 105 -20.85 -15.60 12.74
C ARG A 105 -20.06 -14.38 12.25
N THR A 106 -19.71 -13.45 13.15
CA THR A 106 -18.91 -12.27 12.76
C THR A 106 -17.49 -12.64 12.34
N VAL A 107 -16.85 -13.60 13.03
CA VAL A 107 -15.51 -14.10 12.67
C VAL A 107 -15.54 -14.74 11.28
N VAL A 108 -16.52 -15.61 11.00
CA VAL A 108 -16.68 -16.26 9.68
C VAL A 108 -16.90 -15.23 8.58
N VAL A 109 -17.70 -14.18 8.81
CA VAL A 109 -17.90 -13.10 7.83
C VAL A 109 -16.60 -12.33 7.56
N ARG A 110 -15.79 -12.04 8.58
CA ARG A 110 -14.49 -11.39 8.39
C ARG A 110 -13.51 -12.28 7.64
N LEU A 111 -13.50 -13.58 7.95
CA LEU A 111 -12.68 -14.57 7.26
C LEU A 111 -13.07 -14.69 5.78
N GLY A 112 -14.36 -14.75 5.48
CA GLY A 112 -14.87 -14.77 4.11
C GLY A 112 -14.47 -13.54 3.31
N LYS A 113 -14.55 -12.34 3.92
CA LYS A 113 -14.08 -11.09 3.30
C LYS A 113 -12.59 -11.11 3.03
N TYR A 114 -11.78 -11.54 4.00
CA TYR A 114 -10.34 -11.67 3.81
C TYR A 114 -10.00 -12.57 2.61
N PHE A 115 -10.63 -13.75 2.51
CA PHE A 115 -10.39 -14.63 1.37
C PHE A 115 -10.92 -14.05 0.05
N ALA A 116 -12.06 -13.37 0.06
CA ALA A 116 -12.58 -12.69 -1.13
C ALA A 116 -11.61 -11.62 -1.65
N ASP A 117 -10.89 -10.94 -0.77
CA ASP A 117 -9.87 -9.94 -1.14
C ASP A 117 -8.56 -10.59 -1.61
N VAL A 118 -8.16 -11.71 -1.00
CA VAL A 118 -6.86 -12.37 -1.28
C VAL A 118 -6.90 -13.30 -2.49
N ILE A 119 -8.01 -14.00 -2.74
CA ILE A 119 -8.14 -14.97 -3.84
C ILE A 119 -7.81 -14.35 -5.20
N PRO A 120 -8.34 -13.17 -5.59
CA PRO A 120 -8.01 -12.55 -6.88
C PRO A 120 -6.51 -12.27 -7.04
N LEU A 121 -5.85 -11.83 -5.96
CA LEU A 121 -4.40 -11.57 -5.95
C LEU A 121 -3.62 -12.87 -6.14
N ALA A 122 -4.00 -13.91 -5.38
CA ALA A 122 -3.36 -15.22 -5.45
C ALA A 122 -3.48 -15.84 -6.85
N LEU A 123 -4.67 -15.76 -7.47
CA LEU A 123 -4.89 -16.25 -8.84
C LEU A 123 -4.03 -15.48 -9.85
N ARG A 124 -3.87 -14.16 -9.68
CA ARG A 124 -3.02 -13.34 -10.54
C ARG A 124 -1.55 -13.75 -10.45
N VAL A 125 -1.08 -14.04 -9.23
CA VAL A 125 0.28 -14.53 -8.97
C VAL A 125 0.47 -15.91 -9.59
N MET A 126 -0.47 -16.84 -9.40
CA MET A 126 -0.36 -18.22 -9.90
C MET A 126 -0.34 -18.32 -11.44
N THR A 127 -0.98 -17.38 -12.13
CA THR A 127 -1.06 -17.33 -13.59
C THR A 127 0.08 -16.51 -14.24
N HIS A 128 0.99 -15.95 -13.43
CA HIS A 128 2.11 -15.18 -13.93
C HIS A 128 3.23 -16.10 -14.51
N PRO A 129 3.81 -15.80 -15.69
CA PRO A 129 4.82 -16.67 -16.31
C PRO A 129 6.06 -16.95 -15.44
N SER A 130 6.51 -15.94 -14.69
CA SER A 130 7.66 -16.04 -13.78
C SER A 130 7.32 -16.63 -12.40
N PHE A 131 6.08 -17.08 -12.18
CA PHE A 131 5.69 -17.68 -10.91
C PHE A 131 6.23 -19.11 -10.78
N HIS A 132 6.90 -19.37 -9.67
CA HIS A 132 7.34 -20.70 -9.30
C HIS A 132 6.83 -21.02 -7.90
N ARG A 133 6.33 -22.23 -7.65
CA ARG A 133 5.78 -22.60 -6.33
C ARG A 133 6.78 -22.38 -5.17
N ALA A 134 8.08 -22.45 -5.44
CA ALA A 134 9.14 -22.17 -4.47
C ALA A 134 9.28 -20.68 -4.10
N THR A 135 8.73 -19.75 -4.90
CA THR A 135 8.74 -18.30 -4.63
C THR A 135 7.57 -17.84 -3.78
N LEU A 136 6.58 -18.70 -3.48
CA LEU A 136 5.64 -18.41 -2.41
C LEU A 136 6.43 -18.27 -1.12
N PRO A 137 6.36 -17.11 -0.43
CA PRO A 137 6.86 -17.03 0.93
C PRO A 137 6.27 -18.21 1.69
N ARG A 138 7.10 -18.97 2.42
CA ARG A 138 6.58 -19.98 3.35
C ARG A 138 5.48 -19.29 4.13
N MET A 139 4.22 -19.71 3.93
CA MET A 139 3.07 -19.08 4.58
C MET A 139 3.42 -18.94 6.06
N GLN A 140 3.33 -17.71 6.56
CA GLN A 140 3.98 -17.33 7.81
C GLN A 140 3.67 -18.33 8.95
N PRO A 141 4.65 -18.63 9.81
CA PRO A 141 4.36 -19.27 11.09
C PRO A 141 3.38 -18.37 11.87
N GLY A 142 2.16 -18.88 12.10
CA GLY A 142 1.05 -18.09 12.65
C GLY A 142 -0.30 -18.26 11.94
N GLY A 143 -0.37 -19.09 10.89
CA GLY A 143 -1.59 -19.39 10.13
C GLY A 143 -2.74 -20.02 10.94
N PRO A 144 -3.28 -21.20 10.55
CA PRO A 144 -4.46 -21.79 11.22
C PRO A 144 -4.34 -21.93 12.75
N ALA A 145 -3.12 -22.15 13.25
CA ALA A 145 -2.84 -22.30 14.68
C ALA A 145 -3.12 -21.01 15.47
N GLY A 146 -2.73 -19.83 14.96
CA GLY A 146 -2.96 -18.56 15.65
C GLY A 146 -4.45 -18.21 15.71
N LEU A 147 -5.18 -18.49 14.63
CA LEU A 147 -6.63 -18.33 14.59
C LEU A 147 -7.33 -19.28 15.58
N GLN A 148 -6.91 -20.54 15.63
CA GLN A 148 -7.48 -21.54 16.55
C GLN A 148 -7.25 -21.15 18.01
N GLU A 149 -6.01 -20.78 18.38
CA GLU A 149 -5.66 -20.40 19.76
C GLU A 149 -6.41 -19.13 20.19
N GLY A 150 -6.45 -18.12 19.32
CA GLY A 150 -7.15 -16.87 19.62
C GLY A 150 -8.67 -17.07 19.72
N LEU A 151 -9.26 -17.92 18.88
CA LEU A 151 -10.68 -18.24 18.96
C LEU A 151 -11.00 -18.98 20.28
N ALA A 152 -10.19 -19.97 20.66
CA ALA A 152 -10.37 -20.71 21.91
C ALA A 152 -10.33 -19.77 23.14
N LYS A 153 -9.38 -18.83 23.17
CA LYS A 153 -9.28 -17.82 24.23
C LYS A 153 -10.51 -16.93 24.35
N ARG A 154 -11.08 -16.50 23.22
CA ARG A 154 -12.28 -15.64 23.16
C ARG A 154 -13.54 -16.40 23.57
N LEU A 155 -13.67 -17.65 23.14
CA LEU A 155 -14.82 -18.47 23.51
C LEU A 155 -14.78 -18.89 24.99
N ALA A 156 -13.59 -19.03 25.58
CA ALA A 156 -13.44 -19.35 27.01
C ALA A 156 -13.72 -18.15 27.94
N SER A 157 -13.81 -16.94 27.40
CA SER A 157 -14.15 -15.72 28.15
C SER A 157 -15.62 -15.29 28.01
N LEU A 158 -16.43 -16.07 27.28
CA LEU A 158 -17.89 -15.95 27.18
C LEU A 158 -18.56 -16.77 28.27
#